data_AF-A0A1I4GER6-F1
#
_entry.id   AF-A0A1I4GER6-F1
#
_cell.length_a   1.000
_cell.length_b   1.000
_cell.length_c   1.000
_cell.angle_alpha   90.00
_cell.angle_beta   90.00
_cell.angle_gamma   90.00
#
_symmetry.space_group_name_H-M   'P 1'
#
loop_
_entity.id
_entity.type
_entity.pdbx_description
1 polymer ?
#
loop_
_entity_poly.entity_id
_entity_poly.type
_entity_poly.pdbx_seq_one_letter_code
_entity_poly.pdbx_strand_id
1 'polypeptide(L)' 'MFSKLYNLYWHIRYTRNPSVKRRYYRYVSVEKKRLIESGVDQEELRLLCRSLSGRLNVHAEKHLTNYRKNRPKDRISS' A
#
# COMPACT_ATOMS: atom_id res chain seq x y z
N MET A 1 4.90 10.36 -1.42
CA MET A 1 4.93 9.19 -2.33
C MET A 1 3.63 8.36 -2.27
N PHE A 2 3.19 7.88 -1.10
CA PHE A 2 2.03 6.98 -0.98
C PHE A 2 0.67 7.61 -0.66
N SER A 3 0.57 8.94 -0.53
CA SER A 3 -0.64 9.64 -0.04
C SER A 3 -1.92 9.26 -0.80
N LYS A 4 -1.81 9.01 -2.10
CA LYS A 4 -2.93 8.55 -2.93
C LYS A 4 -3.45 7.17 -2.52
N LEU A 5 -2.58 6.22 -2.19
CA LEU A 5 -2.99 4.91 -1.66
C LEU A 5 -3.71 5.05 -0.32
N TYR A 6 -3.19 5.88 0.60
CA TYR A 6 -3.84 6.13 1.88
C TYR A 6 -5.27 6.66 1.70
N ASN A 7 -5.46 7.61 0.78
CA ASN A 7 -6.77 8.17 0.46
C ASN A 7 -7.71 7.10 -0.15
N LEU A 8 -7.25 6.33 -1.13
CA LEU A 8 -8.05 5.26 -1.74
C LEU A 8 -8.48 4.21 -0.71
N TYR A 9 -7.58 3.78 0.17
CA TYR A 9 -7.89 2.83 1.24
C TYR A 9 -8.77 3.44 2.34
N TRP A 10 -8.70 4.75 2.57
CA TRP A 10 -9.67 5.43 3.42
C TRP A 10 -11.08 5.29 2.83
N HIS A 11 -11.28 5.60 1.54
CA HIS A 11 -12.59 5.40 0.90
C HIS A 11 -13.08 3.95 0.97
N ILE A 12 -12.19 2.97 0.75
CA ILE A 12 -12.52 1.53 0.86
C ILE A 12 -12.99 1.16 2.27
N ARG A 13 -12.33 1.69 3.31
CA ARG A 13 -12.65 1.39 4.71
C ARG A 13 -13.99 1.97 5.17
N TYR A 14 -14.37 3.14 4.67
CA TYR A 14 -15.57 3.84 5.13
C TYR A 14 -16.79 3.62 4.24
N THR A 15 -16.62 3.18 3.00
CA THR A 15 -17.76 2.88 2.13
C THR A 15 -18.42 1.54 2.49
N ARG A 16 -19.75 1.52 2.58
CA ARG A 16 -20.54 0.27 2.73
C ARG A 16 -20.97 -0.32 1.38
N ASN A 17 -20.95 0.47 0.31
CA ASN A 17 -21.44 0.04 -1.00
C ASN A 17 -20.41 -0.87 -1.73
N PRO A 18 -20.76 -2.13 -2.07
CA PRO A 18 -19.84 -3.06 -2.72
C PRO A 18 -19.32 -2.60 -4.08
N SER A 19 -20.16 -1.95 -4.89
CA SER A 19 -19.77 -1.44 -6.21
C SER A 19 -18.77 -0.29 -6.09
N VAL A 20 -18.94 0.56 -5.09
CA VAL A 20 -17.99 1.62 -4.77
C VAL A 20 -16.67 1.03 -4.27
N LYS A 21 -16.70 0.02 -3.38
CA LYS A 21 -15.47 -0.71 -2.98
C LYS A 21 -14.71 -1.26 -4.18
N ARG A 22 -15.39 -1.96 -5.09
CA ARG A 22 -14.78 -2.51 -6.32
C ARG A 22 -14.18 -1.42 -7.20
N ARG A 23 -14.84 -0.27 -7.33
CA ARG A 23 -14.30 0.89 -8.05
C ARG A 23 -12.99 1.38 -7.43
N TYR A 24 -12.94 1.56 -6.11
CA TYR A 24 -11.72 2.01 -5.44
C TYR A 24 -10.59 0.97 -5.49
N TYR A 25 -10.89 -0.33 -5.39
CA TYR A 25 -9.88 -1.37 -5.58
C TYR A 25 -9.29 -1.36 -7.01
N ARG A 26 -10.08 -1.05 -8.04
CA ARG A 26 -9.56 -0.84 -9.40
C ARG A 26 -8.58 0.35 -9.44
N TYR A 27 -8.91 1.46 -8.78
CA TYR A 27 -8.00 2.61 -8.66
C TYR A 27 -6.72 2.28 -7.89
N VAL A 28 -6.81 1.49 -6.82
CA VAL A 28 -5.63 0.98 -6.12
C VAL A 28 -4.75 0.16 -7.07
N SER A 29 -5.32 -0.72 -7.90
CA SER A 29 -4.54 -1.51 -8.86
C SER A 29 -3.78 -0.64 -9.87
N VAL A 30 -4.42 0.40 -10.40
CA VAL A 30 -3.77 1.36 -11.31
C VAL A 30 -2.63 2.10 -10.60
N GLU A 31 -2.88 2.58 -9.39
CA GLU A 31 -1.88 3.31 -8.62
C GLU A 31 -0.69 2.41 -8.22
N LYS A 32 -0.95 1.15 -7.86
CA LYS A 32 0.11 0.17 -7.59
C LYS A 32 1.01 -0.03 -8.81
N LYS A 33 0.43 -0.18 -10.00
CA LYS A 33 1.18 -0.33 -11.25
C LYS A 33 2.07 0.89 -11.49
N ARG A 34 1.51 2.11 -11.40
CA ARG A 34 2.24 3.37 -11.51
C ARG A 34 3.42 3.46 -10.54
N LEU A 35 3.22 3.04 -9.29
CA LEU A 35 4.25 3.06 -8.26
C LEU A 35 5.40 2.09 -8.57
N ILE A 36 5.08 0.86 -8.97
CA ILE A 36 6.08 -0.13 -9.39
C ILE A 36 6.89 0.39 -10.58
N GLU A 37 6.22 0.95 -11.59
CA GLU A 37 6.87 1.56 -12.77
C GLU A 37 7.78 2.74 -12.38
N SER A 38 7.45 3.48 -11.32
CA SER A 38 8.31 4.54 -10.77
C SER A 38 9.47 4.05 -9.90
N GLY A 39 9.70 2.74 -9.81
CA GLY A 39 10.81 2.16 -9.05
C GLY A 39 10.51 1.89 -7.57
N VAL A 40 9.24 1.94 -7.16
CA VAL A 40 8.84 1.54 -5.80
C VAL A 40 9.06 0.05 -5.64
N ASP A 41 9.66 -0.35 -4.52
CA ASP A 41 9.82 -1.76 -4.17
C ASP A 41 8.46 -2.47 -4.07
N GLN A 42 8.34 -3.58 -4.80
CA GLN A 42 7.08 -4.31 -4.91
C GLN A 42 6.65 -4.95 -3.59
N GLU A 43 7.60 -5.41 -2.77
CA GLU A 43 7.32 -6.05 -1.49
C GLU A 43 6.92 -5.02 -0.43
N GLU A 44 7.59 -3.87 -0.38
CA GLU A 44 7.18 -2.73 0.45
C GLU A 44 5.74 -2.31 0.10
N LEU A 45 5.44 -2.19 -1.19
CA LEU A 45 4.12 -1.81 -1.68
C LEU A 45 3.05 -2.84 -1.30
N ARG A 46 3.38 -4.15 -1.38
CA ARG A 46 2.48 -5.24 -0.99
C ARG A 46 2.17 -5.18 0.51
N LEU A 47 3.19 -5.02 1.34
CA LEU A 47 3.06 -4.93 2.80
C LEU A 47 2.27 -3.69 3.21
N LEU A 48 2.51 -2.55 2.55
CA LEU A 48 1.75 -1.32 2.75
C LEU A 48 0.26 -1.52 2.42
N CYS A 49 -0.06 -2.07 1.25
CA CYS A 49 -1.45 -2.32 0.86
C CYS A 49 -2.17 -3.26 1.86
N ARG A 50 -1.45 -4.25 2.41
CA ARG A 50 -1.96 -5.19 3.41
C ARG A 50 -2.19 -4.55 4.77
N SER A 51 -1.35 -3.61 5.19
CA SER A 51 -1.61 -2.86 6.43
C SER A 51 -2.81 -1.93 6.29
N LEU A 52 -2.98 -1.32 5.10
CA LEU A 52 -4.08 -0.39 4.83
C LEU A 52 -5.46 -1.04 4.64
N SER A 53 -5.53 -2.33 4.29
CA SER A 53 -6.81 -3.01 4.03
C SER A 53 -7.69 -3.17 5.26
N GLY A 54 -7.11 -3.13 6.47
CA GLY A 54 -7.81 -3.22 7.75
C GLY A 54 -7.66 -1.94 8.59
N ARG A 55 -8.50 -1.78 9.62
CA ARG A 55 -8.31 -0.70 10.61
C ARG A 55 -7.34 -1.06 11.74
N LEU A 56 -7.20 -2.35 12.06
CA LEU A 56 -6.47 -2.85 13.22
C LEU A 56 -5.51 -3.99 12.84
N ASN A 57 -4.87 -3.90 11.67
CA ASN A 57 -4.00 -4.96 11.18
C ASN A 57 -2.59 -4.83 11.77
N VAL A 58 -2.49 -4.91 13.10
CA VAL A 58 -1.25 -4.68 13.88
C VAL A 58 -0.13 -5.60 13.41
N HIS A 59 -0.44 -6.85 13.06
CA HIS A 59 0.54 -7.78 12.51
C HIS A 59 1.07 -7.28 11.15
N ALA A 60 0.20 -6.83 10.24
CA ALA A 60 0.65 -6.30 8.96
C ALA A 60 1.47 -5.01 9.11
N GLU A 61 1.12 -4.14 10.06
CA GLU A 61 1.92 -2.96 10.41
C GLU A 61 3.30 -3.34 10.96
N LYS A 62 3.36 -4.35 11.84
CA LYS A 62 4.62 -4.89 12.35
C LYS A 62 5.48 -5.48 11.23
N HIS A 63 4.89 -6.24 10.31
CA HIS A 63 5.60 -6.79 9.15
C HIS A 63 6.15 -5.68 8.24
N LEU A 64 5.35 -4.66 7.91
CA LEU A 64 5.81 -3.51 7.13
C LEU A 64 6.95 -2.76 7.83
N THR A 65 6.82 -2.55 9.14
CA THR A 65 7.84 -1.87 9.95
C THR A 65 9.14 -2.65 9.98
N ASN A 66 9.07 -3.97 10.21
CA ASN A 66 10.23 -4.85 10.21
C ASN A 66 10.91 -4.90 8.83
N TYR A 67 10.11 -5.00 7.76
CA TYR A 67 10.63 -4.96 6.40
C TYR A 67 11.41 -3.66 6.13
N ARG A 68 10.86 -2.51 6.54
CA ARG A 68 11.53 -1.20 6.41
C ARG A 68 12.82 -1.11 7.23
N LYS A 69 12.84 -1.67 8.45
CA LYS A 69 14.03 -1.69 9.31
C LYS A 69 15.15 -2.57 8.76
N ASN A 70 14.79 -3.71 8.19
CA ASN A 70 15.73 -4.70 7.67
C ASN A 70 16.03 -4.50 6.18
N ARG A 71 15.48 -3.46 5.56
CA ARG A 71 15.74 -3.16 4.16
C ARG A 71 17.23 -2.84 4.03
N PRO A 72 18.00 -3.59 3.22
CA PRO A 72 19.39 -3.24 2.99
C PRO A 72 19.45 -1.81 2.43
N LYS A 73 20.28 -0.96 3.03
CA LYS A 73 20.49 0.44 2.60
C LYS A 73 21.18 0.56 1.22
N ASP A 74 21.49 -0.57 0.58
CA ASP A 74 22.33 -0.65 -0.60
C ASP A 74 21.59 -0.42 -1.91
N ARG A 75 20.89 0.73 -2.03
CA ARG A 75 20.53 1.36 -3.33
C ARG A 75 20.43 2.88 -3.22
N ILE A 76 21.35 3.52 -2.50
CA ILE A 76 21.66 4.94 -2.69
C ILE A 76 23.12 5.01 -3.14
N SER A 77 23.38 4.55 -4.36
CA SER A 77 24.61 4.82 -5.11
C SER A 77 24.38 4.45 -6.58
N SER A 78 23.99 5.42 -7.40
CA SER A 78 24.38 5.59 -8.81
C SER A 78 23.91 6.97 -9.24
#